data_AF-A0A552PLR7-F1
#
_entry.id   AF-A0A552PLR7-F1
#
_cell.length_a   1.000
_cell.length_b   1.000
_cell.length_c   1.000
_cell.angle_alpha   90.00
_cell.angle_beta   90.00
_cell.angle_gamma   90.00
#
_symmetry.space_group_name_H-M   'P 1'
#
loop_
_entity.id
_entity.type
_entity.pdbx_description
1 polymer ?
#
loop_
_entity_poly.entity_id
_entity_poly.type
_entity_poly.pdbx_seq_one_letter_code
_entity_poly.pdbx_strand_id
1 'polypeptide(L)'
;MRVTLKSALSDSNIDANQSSSQRQLMLSIAATSEQINTNLPINLCLVLDHSGSMQGKPLETVKKAALSLIESLGVNDRLSVIAFDHRAKVILPSQSRQDDLTLIRSKIQQLRAGGGTAIDEGIKLGIQESSSGSKGYVSHIFLLTDGENEHGDNQRCLKLAAVAAEYGITLNTFGFGDHWNQDILEKIADIAGGSLSYIERPEQALIEFTRLFNRLQSVRLTNAFLQLELDARTHLADLKPIAQVAPETIEMSLQQEGNFYITRLGDLMIDEEKILLLNLYIDQILPGTHTIAKVKIRYDDPASGQKGLETATFNLDITSQALYQSQLDEQVQKSILTLAKYRQTQIAEEKLKQGDRAAAATMLQTAAKTALQLGEKNAATVLQTNATRLQVGEELSEGDLKKTRIIAKTRLQTDE
;
A
#
# COMPACT_ATOMS: atom_id res chain seq x y z
N MET A 1 6.09 -9.92 -20.56
CA MET A 1 5.20 -9.02 -19.80
C MET A 1 5.41 -7.59 -20.27
N ARG A 2 4.38 -6.75 -20.25
CA ARG A 2 4.48 -5.30 -20.52
C ARG A 2 3.76 -4.51 -19.42
N VAL A 3 4.01 -3.21 -19.36
CA VAL A 3 3.23 -2.28 -18.54
C VAL A 3 2.21 -1.59 -19.43
N THR A 4 0.96 -1.58 -19.01
CA THR A 4 -0.08 -0.72 -19.58
C THR A 4 -0.18 0.53 -18.73
N LEU A 5 -0.15 1.69 -19.39
CA LEU A 5 -0.34 3.01 -18.79
C LEU A 5 -1.52 3.68 -19.47
N LYS A 6 -2.49 4.13 -18.68
CA LYS A 6 -3.62 4.97 -19.11
C LYS A 6 -3.58 6.27 -18.33
N SER A 7 -4.03 7.37 -18.93
CA SER A 7 -4.11 8.66 -18.26
C SER A 7 -5.45 9.35 -18.53
N ALA A 8 -5.90 10.15 -17.56
CA ALA A 8 -7.01 11.09 -17.75
C ALA A 8 -6.78 12.35 -16.91
N LEU A 9 -7.22 13.50 -17.42
CA LEU A 9 -7.23 14.77 -16.68
C LEU A 9 -8.64 15.00 -16.13
N SER A 10 -8.74 15.68 -14.97
CA SER A 10 -10.04 16.04 -14.39
C SER A 10 -10.91 16.87 -15.31
N ASP A 11 -10.26 17.67 -16.16
CA ASP A 11 -10.84 18.27 -17.35
C ASP A 11 -9.78 18.30 -18.45
N SER A 12 -10.07 17.72 -19.62
CA SER A 12 -9.13 17.67 -20.75
C SER A 12 -8.95 19.02 -21.45
N ASN A 13 -9.81 19.99 -21.14
CA ASN A 13 -9.77 21.35 -21.68
C ASN A 13 -9.29 22.34 -20.62
N ILE A 14 -8.67 23.44 -21.04
CA ILE A 14 -8.37 24.63 -20.21
C ILE A 14 -8.77 25.91 -20.94
N ASP A 15 -9.02 26.97 -20.19
CA ASP A 15 -9.33 28.30 -20.73
C ASP A 15 -8.04 29.02 -21.10
N ALA A 16 -7.87 29.35 -22.38
CA ALA A 16 -6.70 30.06 -22.90
C ALA A 16 -6.54 31.47 -22.30
N ASN A 17 -7.60 32.03 -21.72
CA ASN A 17 -7.59 33.37 -21.13
C ASN A 17 -7.21 33.37 -19.65
N GLN A 18 -7.09 32.20 -19.02
CA GLN A 18 -6.66 32.10 -17.62
C GLN A 18 -5.14 32.12 -17.51
N SER A 19 -4.63 32.81 -16.49
CA SER A 19 -3.19 32.89 -16.21
C SER A 19 -2.62 31.56 -15.71
N SER A 20 -3.42 30.76 -15.02
CA SER A 20 -3.06 29.45 -14.50
C SER A 20 -4.31 28.59 -14.33
N SER A 21 -4.20 27.31 -14.65
CA SER A 21 -5.26 26.30 -14.57
C SER A 21 -4.79 25.12 -13.72
N GLN A 22 -5.57 24.74 -12.70
CA GLN A 22 -5.31 23.54 -11.93
C GLN A 22 -5.98 22.32 -12.58
N ARG A 23 -5.25 21.21 -12.72
CA ARG A 23 -5.79 19.92 -13.20
C ARG A 23 -5.33 18.77 -12.31
N GLN A 24 -6.19 17.77 -12.16
CA GLN A 24 -5.81 16.51 -11.53
C GLN A 24 -5.55 15.50 -12.64
N LEU A 25 -4.38 14.88 -12.62
CA LEU A 25 -4.00 13.82 -13.54
C LEU A 25 -4.17 12.49 -12.84
N MET A 26 -5.02 11.63 -13.38
CA MET A 26 -5.07 10.22 -13.01
C MET A 26 -4.15 9.42 -13.93
N LEU A 27 -3.28 8.58 -13.36
CA LEU A 27 -2.52 7.56 -14.08
C LEU A 27 -2.94 6.17 -13.60
N SER A 28 -3.38 5.30 -14.49
CA SER A 28 -3.64 3.88 -14.21
C SER A 28 -2.53 3.03 -14.80
N ILE A 29 -1.91 2.19 -13.97
CA ILE A 29 -0.70 1.44 -14.26
C ILE A 29 -0.91 -0.03 -13.87
N ALA A 30 -0.73 -0.95 -14.80
CA ALA A 30 -0.83 -2.39 -14.53
C ALA A 30 0.17 -3.19 -15.37
N ALA A 31 0.49 -4.41 -14.92
CA ALA A 31 1.18 -5.37 -15.76
C ALA A 31 0.16 -6.02 -16.72
N THR A 32 0.58 -6.33 -17.94
CA THR A 32 -0.23 -7.06 -18.91
C THR A 32 0.59 -8.14 -19.61
N SER A 33 -0.09 -9.22 -20.00
CA SER A 33 0.50 -10.34 -20.74
C SER A 33 -0.28 -10.58 -22.02
N GLU A 34 0.45 -10.82 -23.12
CA GLU A 34 -0.10 -11.30 -24.40
C GLU A 34 0.00 -12.84 -24.52
N GLN A 35 0.64 -13.53 -23.58
CA GLN A 35 0.90 -14.98 -23.60
C GLN A 35 0.45 -15.68 -22.30
N ILE A 36 0.43 -17.02 -22.32
CA ILE A 36 0.05 -17.88 -21.18
C ILE A 36 0.86 -17.49 -19.93
N ASN A 37 0.15 -17.01 -18.91
CA ASN A 37 0.71 -16.59 -17.64
C ASN A 37 1.32 -17.78 -16.89
N THR A 38 2.64 -17.78 -16.71
CA THR A 38 3.28 -18.61 -15.67
C THR A 38 3.41 -17.76 -14.41
N ASN A 39 3.02 -18.31 -13.27
CA ASN A 39 3.22 -17.65 -11.98
C ASN A 39 4.72 -17.53 -11.71
N LEU A 40 5.14 -16.35 -11.24
CA LEU A 40 6.51 -16.16 -10.76
C LEU A 40 6.69 -16.95 -9.47
N PRO A 41 7.86 -17.59 -9.26
CA PRO A 41 8.12 -18.26 -8.00
C PRO A 41 8.24 -17.21 -6.89
N ILE A 42 7.70 -17.55 -5.73
CA ILE A 42 7.59 -16.67 -4.57
C ILE A 42 8.72 -16.96 -3.58
N ASN A 43 9.31 -15.93 -3.00
CA ASN A 43 10.20 -16.02 -1.86
C ASN A 43 9.54 -15.33 -0.66
N LEU A 44 8.93 -16.11 0.22
CA LEU A 44 8.17 -15.59 1.34
C LEU A 44 8.91 -15.77 2.66
N CYS A 45 9.03 -14.69 3.43
CA CYS A 45 9.48 -14.72 4.80
C CYS A 45 8.33 -14.38 5.75
N LEU A 46 8.04 -15.29 6.68
CA LEU A 46 7.10 -15.05 7.76
C LEU A 46 7.86 -14.57 9.00
N VAL A 47 7.55 -13.37 9.48
CA VAL A 47 8.12 -12.79 10.70
C VAL A 47 7.02 -12.74 11.75
N LEU A 48 7.04 -13.71 12.66
CA LEU A 48 5.95 -14.01 13.58
C LEU A 48 6.27 -13.50 14.99
N ASP A 49 5.43 -12.61 15.52
CA ASP A 49 5.47 -12.26 16.94
C ASP A 49 5.01 -13.45 17.79
N HIS A 50 5.80 -13.78 18.80
CA HIS A 50 5.45 -14.75 19.84
C HIS A 50 5.67 -14.16 21.24
N SER A 51 5.50 -12.86 21.40
CA SER A 51 5.47 -12.13 22.67
C SER A 51 4.40 -12.69 23.62
N GLY A 52 4.45 -12.27 24.89
CA GLY A 52 3.51 -12.74 25.92
C GLY A 52 2.04 -12.47 25.60
N SER A 53 1.71 -11.38 24.91
CA SER A 53 0.35 -11.01 24.50
C SER A 53 -0.27 -11.99 23.51
N MET A 54 0.55 -12.63 22.68
CA MET A 54 0.13 -13.63 21.72
C MET A 54 -0.34 -14.96 22.36
N GLN A 55 -0.28 -15.10 23.70
CA GLN A 55 -0.63 -16.33 24.39
C GLN A 55 -2.06 -16.81 24.09
N GLY A 56 -2.19 -18.12 23.85
CA GLY A 56 -3.48 -18.77 23.64
C GLY A 56 -3.97 -18.63 22.20
N LYS A 57 -5.20 -18.12 22.03
CA LYS A 57 -5.90 -18.11 20.75
C LYS A 57 -5.20 -17.33 19.63
N PRO A 58 -4.57 -16.16 19.86
CA PRO A 58 -3.86 -15.41 18.83
C PRO A 58 -2.73 -16.21 18.17
N LEU A 59 -1.78 -16.72 18.96
CA LEU A 59 -0.64 -17.50 18.45
C LEU A 59 -1.12 -18.80 17.76
N GLU A 60 -2.08 -19.52 18.33
CA GLU A 60 -2.62 -20.72 17.68
C GLU A 60 -3.29 -20.43 16.34
N THR A 61 -3.87 -19.23 16.18
CA THR A 61 -4.48 -18.82 14.92
C THR A 61 -3.43 -18.38 13.89
N VAL A 62 -2.40 -17.65 14.32
CA VAL A 62 -1.24 -17.30 13.47
C VAL A 62 -0.52 -18.56 12.98
N LYS A 63 -0.29 -19.55 13.86
CA LYS A 63 0.27 -20.85 13.46
C LYS A 63 -0.58 -21.52 12.39
N LYS A 64 -1.90 -21.59 12.57
CA LYS A 64 -2.82 -22.18 11.58
C LYS A 64 -2.80 -21.44 10.24
N ALA A 65 -2.86 -20.10 10.27
CA ALA A 65 -2.81 -19.27 9.07
C ALA A 65 -1.47 -19.42 8.34
N ALA A 66 -0.34 -19.39 9.07
CA ALA A 66 0.99 -19.62 8.52
C ALA A 66 1.09 -21.00 7.85
N LEU A 67 0.62 -22.07 8.51
CA LEU A 67 0.62 -23.41 7.93
C LEU A 67 -0.25 -23.50 6.66
N SER A 68 -1.45 -22.91 6.68
CA SER A 68 -2.34 -22.88 5.51
C SER A 68 -1.71 -22.16 4.32
N LEU A 69 -0.97 -21.08 4.59
CA LEU A 69 -0.25 -20.35 3.56
C LEU A 69 0.89 -21.20 2.99
N ILE A 70 1.65 -21.89 3.85
CA ILE A 70 2.75 -22.77 3.44
C ILE A 70 2.24 -23.91 2.56
N GLU A 71 1.05 -24.45 2.87
CA GLU A 71 0.40 -25.48 2.06
C GLU A 71 -0.01 -24.96 0.68
N SER A 72 -0.30 -23.65 0.57
CA SER A 72 -0.72 -22.96 -0.67
C SER A 72 0.46 -22.51 -1.54
N LEU A 73 1.69 -22.49 -1.01
CA LEU A 73 2.90 -22.20 -1.79
C LEU A 73 3.13 -23.26 -2.88
N GLY A 74 3.56 -22.79 -4.04
CA GLY A 74 3.99 -23.63 -5.15
C GLY A 74 5.25 -24.41 -4.81
N VAL A 75 5.46 -25.52 -5.53
CA VAL A 75 6.59 -26.42 -5.27
C VAL A 75 7.95 -25.74 -5.46
N ASN A 76 8.04 -24.70 -6.30
CA ASN A 76 9.29 -23.97 -6.56
C ASN A 76 9.47 -22.74 -5.67
N ASP A 77 8.52 -22.46 -4.79
CA ASP A 77 8.57 -21.31 -3.90
C ASP A 77 9.54 -21.54 -2.74
N ARG A 78 10.08 -20.45 -2.22
CA ARG A 78 10.96 -20.42 -1.07
C ARG A 78 10.23 -19.90 0.15
N LEU A 79 10.56 -20.47 1.30
CA LEU A 79 10.00 -20.10 2.59
C LEU A 79 11.13 -19.91 3.62
N SER A 80 11.00 -18.86 4.41
CA SER A 80 11.73 -18.70 5.68
C SER A 80 10.76 -18.30 6.79
N VAL A 81 11.09 -18.63 8.03
CA VAL A 81 10.29 -18.29 9.21
C VAL A 81 11.20 -17.75 10.29
N ILE A 82 10.91 -16.51 10.69
CA ILE A 82 11.50 -15.82 11.83
C ILE A 82 10.44 -15.77 12.92
N ALA A 83 10.84 -16.07 14.16
CA ALA A 83 10.03 -15.76 15.33
C ALA A 83 10.74 -14.68 16.13
N PHE A 84 10.01 -13.70 16.65
CA PHE A 84 10.57 -12.66 17.50
C PHE A 84 9.75 -12.40 18.75
N ASP A 85 10.48 -12.13 19.83
CA ASP A 85 9.99 -11.57 21.07
C ASP A 85 10.84 -10.31 21.37
N HIS A 86 11.50 -10.25 22.53
CA HIS A 86 12.60 -9.32 22.80
C HIS A 86 13.85 -9.55 21.93
N ARG A 87 13.94 -10.70 21.26
CA ARG A 87 14.97 -11.06 20.27
C ARG A 87 14.35 -11.82 19.10
N ALA A 88 14.92 -11.65 17.91
CA ALA A 88 14.53 -12.42 16.75
C ALA A 88 15.40 -13.68 16.58
N LYS A 89 14.80 -14.77 16.09
CA LYS A 89 15.47 -16.05 15.80
C LYS A 89 14.97 -16.64 14.49
N VAL A 90 15.88 -17.21 13.71
CA VAL A 90 15.55 -18.01 12.54
C VAL A 90 15.02 -19.37 12.99
N ILE A 91 13.74 -19.62 12.77
CA ILE A 91 13.08 -20.91 13.04
C ILE A 91 13.29 -21.84 11.84
N LEU A 92 13.10 -21.27 10.65
CA LEU A 92 13.28 -21.95 9.39
C LEU A 92 14.16 -21.07 8.48
N PRO A 93 15.40 -21.48 8.17
CA PRO A 93 16.22 -20.76 7.20
C PRO A 93 15.59 -20.87 5.80
N SER A 94 15.88 -19.90 4.94
CA SER A 94 15.38 -19.86 3.56
C SER A 94 15.68 -21.15 2.81
N GLN A 95 14.63 -21.90 2.45
CA GLN A 95 14.72 -23.17 1.74
C GLN A 95 13.57 -23.36 0.76
N SER A 96 13.65 -24.37 -0.10
CA SER A 96 12.56 -24.71 -1.01
C SER A 96 11.40 -25.29 -0.21
N ARG A 97 10.16 -24.98 -0.60
CA ARG A 97 8.96 -25.57 0.00
C ARG A 97 8.94 -27.10 -0.07
N GLN A 98 9.65 -27.70 -1.03
CA GLN A 98 9.71 -29.15 -1.24
C GLN A 98 10.55 -29.91 -0.19
N ASP A 99 11.42 -29.23 0.57
CA ASP A 99 12.51 -29.91 1.26
C ASP A 99 12.07 -30.75 2.48
N ASP A 100 11.16 -30.26 3.34
CA ASP A 100 10.57 -31.06 4.45
C ASP A 100 9.35 -30.37 5.12
N LEU A 101 8.14 -30.55 4.57
CA LEU A 101 6.91 -29.98 5.13
C LEU A 101 6.60 -30.45 6.56
N THR A 102 7.02 -31.68 6.93
CA THR A 102 6.75 -32.23 8.26
C THR A 102 7.59 -31.52 9.31
N LEU A 103 8.88 -31.29 9.02
CA LEU A 103 9.77 -30.52 9.88
C LEU A 103 9.31 -29.06 9.99
N ILE A 104 8.91 -28.43 8.87
CA ILE A 104 8.38 -27.05 8.87
C ILE A 104 7.17 -26.95 9.81
N ARG A 105 6.21 -27.88 9.68
CA ARG A 105 5.02 -27.92 10.52
C ARG A 105 5.35 -28.09 11.99
N SER A 106 6.26 -29.02 12.30
CA SER A 106 6.71 -29.26 13.69
C SER A 106 7.34 -28.02 14.31
N LYS A 107 8.23 -27.33 13.58
CA LYS A 107 8.90 -26.12 14.06
C LYS A 107 7.93 -24.97 14.37
N ILE A 108 6.94 -24.74 13.50
CA ILE A 108 5.93 -23.70 13.71
C ILE A 108 5.03 -24.05 14.90
N GLN A 109 4.63 -25.31 15.04
CA GLN A 109 3.80 -25.75 16.16
C GLN A 109 4.50 -25.62 17.52
N GLN A 110 5.83 -25.74 17.56
CA GLN A 110 6.65 -25.60 18.77
C GLN A 110 6.78 -24.16 19.28
N LEU A 111 6.36 -23.14 18.51
CA LEU A 111 6.38 -21.75 18.97
C LEU A 111 5.55 -21.59 20.24
N ARG A 112 6.10 -20.87 21.22
CA ARG A 112 5.43 -20.59 22.50
C ARG A 112 5.51 -19.10 22.79
N ALA A 113 4.40 -18.55 23.25
CA ALA A 113 4.31 -17.16 23.65
C ALA A 113 5.23 -16.87 24.85
N GLY A 114 5.95 -15.75 24.83
CA GLY A 114 6.78 -15.27 25.92
C GLY A 114 7.68 -14.10 25.52
N GLY A 115 8.17 -13.36 26.50
CA GLY A 115 9.02 -12.18 26.27
C GLY A 115 8.25 -10.91 25.88
N GLY A 116 9.00 -9.86 25.54
CA GLY A 116 8.48 -8.60 25.01
C GLY A 116 8.44 -8.59 23.47
N THR A 117 8.44 -7.41 22.86
CA THR A 117 8.28 -7.23 21.41
C THR A 117 9.35 -6.29 20.83
N ALA A 118 10.20 -6.81 19.94
CA ALA A 118 11.26 -6.10 19.22
C ALA A 118 11.12 -6.31 17.70
N ILE A 119 10.24 -5.51 17.08
CA ILE A 119 9.86 -5.58 15.67
C ILE A 119 11.07 -5.36 14.74
N ASP A 120 11.97 -4.43 15.09
CA ASP A 120 13.14 -4.10 14.28
C ASP A 120 14.12 -5.27 14.14
N GLU A 121 14.31 -6.07 15.18
CA GLU A 121 15.11 -7.31 15.09
C GLU A 121 14.44 -8.35 14.17
N GLY A 122 13.11 -8.47 14.25
CA GLY A 122 12.33 -9.34 13.37
C GLY A 122 12.49 -8.96 11.90
N ILE A 123 12.31 -7.67 11.57
CA ILE A 123 12.47 -7.15 10.20
C ILE A 123 13.91 -7.37 9.71
N LYS A 124 14.92 -7.09 10.54
CA LYS A 124 16.33 -7.26 10.17
C LYS A 124 16.65 -8.70 9.77
N LEU A 125 16.27 -9.68 10.58
CA LEU A 125 16.50 -11.09 10.23
C LEU A 125 15.66 -11.51 9.00
N GLY A 126 14.43 -11.00 8.88
CA GLY A 126 13.59 -11.24 7.71
C GLY A 126 14.26 -10.78 6.41
N ILE A 127 14.82 -9.57 6.40
CA ILE A 127 15.57 -9.03 5.24
C ILE A 127 16.79 -9.91 4.94
N GLN A 128 17.55 -10.34 5.96
CA GLN A 128 18.72 -11.19 5.77
C GLN A 128 18.35 -12.51 5.09
N GLU A 129 17.34 -13.22 5.59
CA GLU A 129 16.87 -14.49 5.01
C GLU A 129 16.27 -14.28 3.61
N SER A 130 15.44 -13.26 3.41
CA SER A 130 14.81 -12.96 2.12
C SER A 130 15.84 -12.56 1.05
N SER A 131 16.87 -11.79 1.41
CA SER A 131 17.88 -11.32 0.46
C SER A 131 18.70 -12.46 -0.17
N SER A 132 18.88 -13.56 0.55
CA SER A 132 19.62 -14.74 0.07
C SER A 132 18.90 -15.49 -1.07
N GLY A 133 17.57 -15.34 -1.17
CA GLY A 133 16.71 -16.05 -2.10
C GLY A 133 15.98 -15.18 -3.12
N SER A 134 16.31 -13.88 -3.22
CA SER A 134 15.50 -12.92 -3.98
C SER A 134 15.68 -12.94 -5.49
N LYS A 135 16.78 -13.51 -6.00
CA LYS A 135 17.09 -13.48 -7.43
C LYS A 135 16.14 -14.36 -8.24
N GLY A 136 15.30 -13.74 -9.07
CA GLY A 136 14.31 -14.43 -9.90
C GLY A 136 13.01 -14.77 -9.17
N TYR A 137 12.84 -14.26 -7.95
CA TYR A 137 11.66 -14.49 -7.11
C TYR A 137 10.96 -13.18 -6.78
N VAL A 138 9.65 -13.23 -6.66
CA VAL A 138 8.89 -12.15 -6.02
C VAL A 138 9.06 -12.30 -4.51
N SER A 139 9.76 -11.35 -3.87
CA SER A 139 10.22 -11.47 -2.47
C SER A 139 9.37 -10.64 -1.52
N HIS A 140 8.68 -11.29 -0.59
CA HIS A 140 7.81 -10.62 0.36
C HIS A 140 8.14 -11.03 1.81
N ILE A 141 8.00 -10.07 2.72
CA ILE A 141 8.02 -10.30 4.17
C ILE A 141 6.61 -10.07 4.69
N PHE A 142 6.06 -11.03 5.44
CA PHE A 142 4.82 -10.86 6.20
C PHE A 142 5.20 -10.72 7.68
N LEU A 143 5.11 -9.51 8.21
CA LEU A 143 5.36 -9.18 9.60
C LEU A 143 4.04 -9.21 10.39
N LEU A 144 4.00 -9.96 11.47
CA LEU A 144 2.80 -10.13 12.30
C LEU A 144 3.08 -9.77 13.74
N THR A 145 2.24 -8.93 14.33
CA THR A 145 2.35 -8.48 15.73
C THR A 145 0.98 -8.15 16.31
N ASP A 146 0.80 -8.36 17.61
CA ASP A 146 -0.36 -7.89 18.37
C ASP A 146 -0.04 -6.72 19.33
N GLY A 147 1.26 -6.41 19.48
CA GLY A 147 1.76 -5.39 20.41
C GLY A 147 2.58 -4.28 19.76
N GLU A 148 2.92 -3.30 20.58
CA GLU A 148 3.85 -2.23 20.23
C GLU A 148 5.31 -2.69 20.29
N ASN A 149 6.20 -1.92 19.65
CA ASN A 149 7.63 -2.21 19.61
C ASN A 149 8.35 -1.79 20.91
N GLU A 150 7.90 -2.30 22.06
CA GLU A 150 8.33 -1.85 23.39
C GLU A 150 9.83 -2.04 23.68
N HIS A 151 10.44 -3.06 23.08
CA HIS A 151 11.84 -3.44 23.30
C HIS A 151 12.72 -3.19 22.07
N GLY A 152 12.19 -2.47 21.07
CA GLY A 152 12.89 -2.14 19.83
C GLY A 152 12.97 -0.64 19.57
N ASP A 153 13.37 -0.28 18.35
CA ASP A 153 13.42 1.11 17.89
C ASP A 153 12.55 1.32 16.64
N ASN A 154 11.48 2.11 16.78
CA ASN A 154 10.58 2.47 15.70
C ASN A 154 11.27 3.18 14.52
N GLN A 155 12.26 4.05 14.79
CA GLN A 155 13.02 4.70 13.71
C GLN A 155 13.88 3.70 12.96
N ARG A 156 14.42 2.70 13.67
CA ARG A 156 15.14 1.60 13.05
C ARG A 156 14.22 0.73 12.19
N CYS A 157 12.97 0.47 12.60
CA CYS A 157 11.99 -0.21 11.75
C CYS A 157 11.80 0.51 10.40
N LEU A 158 11.62 1.84 10.41
CA LEU A 158 11.43 2.62 9.19
C LEU A 158 12.65 2.58 8.26
N LYS A 159 13.86 2.66 8.82
CA LYS A 159 15.11 2.50 8.06
C LYS A 159 15.23 1.11 7.44
N LEU A 160 14.89 0.06 8.20
CA LEU A 160 14.90 -1.31 7.69
C LEU A 160 13.85 -1.53 6.60
N ALA A 161 12.67 -0.90 6.70
CA ALA A 161 11.66 -0.94 5.63
C ALA A 161 12.20 -0.33 4.33
N ALA A 162 12.93 0.80 4.40
CA ALA A 162 13.58 1.39 3.24
C ALA A 162 14.65 0.46 2.65
N VAL A 163 15.47 -0.17 3.49
CA VAL A 163 16.44 -1.19 3.06
C VAL A 163 15.73 -2.37 2.38
N ALA A 164 14.62 -2.87 2.92
CA ALA A 164 13.84 -3.93 2.26
C ALA A 164 13.41 -3.51 0.85
N ALA A 165 12.90 -2.28 0.68
CA ALA A 165 12.53 -1.74 -0.62
C ALA A 165 13.70 -1.67 -1.61
N GLU A 166 14.90 -1.26 -1.15
CA GLU A 166 16.12 -1.21 -1.95
C GLU A 166 16.55 -2.61 -2.45
N TYR A 167 16.37 -3.64 -1.62
CA TYR A 167 16.60 -5.03 -1.99
C TYR A 167 15.48 -5.63 -2.85
N GLY A 168 14.44 -4.85 -3.19
CA GLY A 168 13.27 -5.34 -3.93
C GLY A 168 12.41 -6.31 -3.13
N ILE A 169 12.39 -6.16 -1.80
CA ILE A 169 11.60 -6.96 -0.87
C ILE A 169 10.40 -6.14 -0.39
N THR A 170 9.20 -6.63 -0.66
CA THR A 170 7.95 -5.97 -0.26
C THR A 170 7.54 -6.42 1.15
N LEU A 171 7.39 -5.49 2.10
CA LEU A 171 7.05 -5.80 3.49
C LEU A 171 5.57 -5.50 3.79
N ASN A 172 4.80 -6.53 4.10
CA ASN A 172 3.40 -6.44 4.50
C ASN A 172 3.29 -6.64 6.01
N THR A 173 2.45 -5.85 6.67
CA THR A 173 2.27 -5.90 8.12
C THR A 173 0.87 -6.36 8.49
N PHE A 174 0.76 -7.20 9.51
CA PHE A 174 -0.50 -7.64 10.08
C PHE A 174 -0.56 -7.21 11.54
N GLY A 175 -1.52 -6.34 11.86
CA GLY A 175 -1.81 -5.92 13.22
C GLY A 175 -2.96 -6.75 13.79
N PHE A 176 -2.74 -7.42 14.90
CA PHE A 176 -3.74 -8.28 15.54
C PHE A 176 -4.33 -7.64 16.81
N GLY A 177 -5.65 -7.64 16.93
CA GLY A 177 -6.32 -6.93 18.03
C GLY A 177 -6.02 -5.43 18.00
N ASP A 178 -6.12 -4.73 19.13
CA ASP A 178 -6.08 -3.25 19.13
C ASP A 178 -4.82 -2.64 19.75
N HIS A 179 -3.88 -3.44 20.24
CA HIS A 179 -2.77 -2.96 21.09
C HIS A 179 -1.47 -2.64 20.33
N TRP A 180 -1.45 -2.76 19.00
CA TRP A 180 -0.28 -2.43 18.17
C TRP A 180 -0.28 -0.97 17.71
N ASN A 181 0.91 -0.43 17.45
CA ASN A 181 1.04 0.95 16.99
C ASN A 181 0.73 1.09 15.50
N GLN A 182 -0.38 1.74 15.16
CA GLN A 182 -0.82 1.85 13.77
C GLN A 182 0.07 2.74 12.91
N ASP A 183 0.51 3.88 13.47
CA ASP A 183 1.38 4.82 12.76
C ASP A 183 2.70 4.15 12.35
N ILE A 184 3.20 3.19 13.13
CA ILE A 184 4.43 2.45 12.84
C ILE A 184 4.22 1.35 11.80
N LEU A 185 3.27 0.44 12.01
CA LEU A 185 3.08 -0.67 11.06
C LEU A 185 2.69 -0.18 9.67
N GLU A 186 1.82 0.84 9.61
CA GLU A 186 1.41 1.47 8.36
C GLU A 186 2.61 2.07 7.61
N LYS A 187 3.47 2.84 8.30
CA LYS A 187 4.66 3.43 7.67
C LYS A 187 5.67 2.37 7.22
N ILE A 188 5.84 1.29 7.98
CA ILE A 188 6.71 0.18 7.57
C ILE A 188 6.21 -0.41 6.25
N ALA A 189 4.91 -0.69 6.15
CA ALA A 189 4.31 -1.24 4.93
C ALA A 189 4.41 -0.25 3.75
N ASP A 190 4.01 1.01 3.96
CA ASP A 190 4.00 2.05 2.93
C ASP A 190 5.42 2.30 2.36
N ILE A 191 6.46 2.38 3.21
CA ILE A 191 7.86 2.56 2.79
C ILE A 191 8.36 1.36 1.98
N ALA A 192 8.02 0.15 2.41
CA ALA A 192 8.45 -1.08 1.75
C ALA A 192 7.58 -1.47 0.54
N GLY A 193 6.56 -0.67 0.20
CA GLY A 193 5.65 -0.93 -0.92
C GLY A 193 4.62 -2.05 -0.67
N GLY A 194 4.45 -2.47 0.58
CA GLY A 194 3.44 -3.45 0.98
C GLY A 194 2.14 -2.83 1.48
N SER A 195 1.38 -3.60 2.25
CA SER A 195 0.10 -3.18 2.83
C SER A 195 -0.03 -3.55 4.31
N LEU A 196 -0.84 -2.80 5.04
CA LEU A 196 -1.28 -3.12 6.39
C LEU A 196 -2.62 -3.86 6.36
N SER A 197 -2.64 -5.07 6.93
CA SER A 197 -3.87 -5.82 7.23
C SER A 197 -4.18 -5.75 8.72
N TYR A 198 -5.43 -5.47 9.06
CA TYR A 198 -5.92 -5.48 10.43
C TYR A 198 -6.76 -6.72 10.68
N ILE A 199 -6.36 -7.48 11.69
CA ILE A 199 -7.05 -8.68 12.13
C ILE A 199 -7.68 -8.32 13.49
N GLU A 200 -8.92 -7.82 13.46
CA GLU A 200 -9.65 -7.48 14.68
C GLU A 200 -9.87 -8.73 15.54
N ARG A 201 -10.21 -9.85 14.87
CA ARG A 201 -10.45 -11.13 15.54
C ARG A 201 -9.62 -12.24 14.91
N PRO A 202 -9.13 -13.21 15.71
CA PRO A 202 -8.34 -14.33 15.22
C PRO A 202 -8.91 -15.00 13.96
N GLU A 203 -10.22 -15.18 13.90
CA GLU A 203 -10.91 -15.84 12.78
C GLU A 203 -10.71 -15.14 11.43
N GLN A 204 -10.41 -13.84 11.42
CA GLN A 204 -10.15 -13.07 10.21
C GLN A 204 -8.73 -13.26 9.67
N ALA A 205 -7.80 -13.82 10.45
CA ALA A 205 -6.41 -13.97 10.04
C ALA A 205 -6.26 -14.75 8.73
N LEU A 206 -7.00 -15.86 8.59
CA LEU A 206 -6.93 -16.69 7.39
C LEU A 206 -7.42 -15.92 6.15
N ILE A 207 -8.45 -15.09 6.29
CA ILE A 207 -9.00 -14.27 5.21
C ILE A 207 -7.96 -13.26 4.74
N GLU A 208 -7.37 -12.50 5.68
CA GLU A 208 -6.38 -11.47 5.36
C GLU A 208 -5.10 -12.04 4.76
N PHE A 209 -4.62 -13.18 5.25
CA PHE A 209 -3.46 -13.86 4.68
C PHE A 209 -3.75 -14.35 3.27
N THR A 210 -4.91 -14.95 3.04
CA THR A 210 -5.31 -15.45 1.72
C THR A 210 -5.43 -14.30 0.72
N ARG A 211 -6.03 -13.18 1.14
CA ARG A 211 -6.13 -11.96 0.34
C ARG A 211 -4.74 -11.48 -0.11
N LEU A 212 -3.79 -11.35 0.82
CA LEU A 212 -2.44 -10.91 0.49
C LEU A 212 -1.62 -11.94 -0.29
N PHE A 213 -1.86 -13.24 -0.05
CA PHE A 213 -1.26 -14.30 -0.83
C PHE A 213 -1.75 -14.31 -2.29
N ASN A 214 -3.04 -14.11 -2.53
CA ASN A 214 -3.59 -13.99 -3.87
C ASN A 214 -3.02 -12.75 -4.59
N ARG A 215 -2.88 -11.63 -3.88
CA ARG A 215 -2.23 -10.41 -4.39
C ARG A 215 -0.77 -10.67 -4.76
N LEU A 216 -0.04 -11.41 -3.94
CA LEU A 216 1.33 -11.84 -4.23
C LEU A 216 1.42 -12.69 -5.50
N GLN A 217 0.46 -13.61 -5.70
CA GLN A 217 0.40 -14.45 -6.88
C GLN A 217 0.06 -13.69 -8.18
N SER A 218 -0.56 -12.51 -8.10
CA SER A 218 -0.88 -11.69 -9.27
C SER A 218 0.27 -10.77 -9.71
N VAL A 219 1.34 -10.66 -8.93
CA VAL A 219 2.55 -9.89 -9.28
C VAL A 219 3.21 -10.46 -10.53
N ARG A 220 3.55 -9.59 -11.47
CA ARG A 220 4.26 -9.97 -12.71
C ARG A 220 5.50 -9.13 -12.98
N LEU A 221 5.51 -7.89 -12.52
CA LEU A 221 6.66 -6.99 -12.64
C LEU A 221 6.96 -6.43 -11.24
N THR A 222 8.22 -6.16 -10.98
CA THR A 222 8.69 -5.72 -9.66
C THR A 222 9.47 -4.42 -9.78
N ASN A 223 9.71 -3.77 -8.64
CA ASN A 223 10.64 -2.63 -8.57
C ASN A 223 10.29 -1.49 -9.56
N ALA A 224 9.00 -1.22 -9.76
CA ALA A 224 8.54 -0.22 -10.71
C ALA A 224 8.68 1.20 -10.16
N PHE A 225 8.97 2.15 -11.05
CA PHE A 225 9.08 3.58 -10.79
C PHE A 225 8.34 4.36 -11.87
N LEU A 226 7.60 5.38 -11.46
CA LEU A 226 7.08 6.42 -12.33
C LEU A 226 8.19 7.43 -12.59
N GLN A 227 8.42 7.77 -13.85
CA GLN A 227 9.25 8.88 -14.28
C GLN A 227 8.38 9.89 -15.03
N LEU A 228 8.38 11.14 -14.55
CA LEU A 228 7.55 12.22 -15.03
C LEU A 228 8.41 13.43 -15.41
N GLU A 229 8.43 13.79 -16.68
CA GLU A 229 9.04 15.02 -17.18
C GLU A 229 7.92 16.03 -17.45
N LEU A 230 7.98 17.21 -16.85
CA LEU A 230 6.96 18.25 -17.05
C LEU A 230 7.41 19.21 -18.16
N ASP A 231 6.45 19.74 -18.92
CA ASP A 231 6.69 20.90 -19.77
C ASP A 231 7.04 22.14 -18.93
N ALA A 232 7.76 23.10 -19.53
CA ALA A 232 8.22 24.32 -18.87
C ALA A 232 7.09 25.17 -18.26
N ARG A 233 5.84 25.02 -18.73
CA ARG A 233 4.66 25.75 -18.22
C ARG A 233 3.81 24.91 -17.25
N THR A 234 4.25 23.71 -16.92
CA THR A 234 3.52 22.81 -16.03
C THR A 234 4.34 22.56 -14.78
N HIS A 235 3.73 22.75 -13.62
CA HIS A 235 4.34 22.45 -12.34
C HIS A 235 3.38 21.64 -11.46
N LEU A 236 3.95 20.92 -10.51
CA LEU A 236 3.19 20.16 -9.53
C LEU A 236 2.80 21.08 -8.35
N ALA A 237 1.74 20.71 -7.63
CA ALA A 237 1.41 21.39 -6.39
C ALA A 237 2.55 21.27 -5.36
N ASP A 238 2.84 22.35 -4.62
CA ASP A 238 3.95 22.38 -3.64
C ASP A 238 3.80 21.35 -2.52
N LEU A 239 2.56 21.06 -2.12
CA LEU A 239 2.25 20.15 -1.01
C LEU A 239 1.46 18.96 -1.50
N LYS A 240 1.98 17.77 -1.18
CA LYS A 240 1.38 16.46 -1.52
C LYS A 240 0.98 16.38 -3.00
N PRO A 241 1.96 16.56 -3.92
CA PRO A 241 1.72 16.64 -5.36
C PRO A 241 1.15 15.36 -5.95
N ILE A 242 1.34 14.22 -5.28
CA ILE A 242 1.00 12.90 -5.78
C ILE A 242 0.52 11.97 -4.65
N ALA A 243 -0.49 11.17 -4.95
CA ALA A 243 -0.96 10.10 -4.08
C ALA A 243 -1.34 8.87 -4.93
N GLN A 244 -1.21 7.67 -4.35
CA GLN A 244 -1.89 6.49 -4.87
C GLN A 244 -3.30 6.48 -4.27
N VAL A 245 -4.32 6.14 -5.07
CA VAL A 245 -5.73 6.03 -4.63
C VAL A 245 -6.30 4.63 -4.83
N ALA A 246 -5.59 3.77 -5.56
CA ALA A 246 -5.88 2.34 -5.65
C ALA A 246 -4.57 1.55 -5.83
N PRO A 247 -4.47 0.32 -5.27
CA PRO A 247 -5.52 -0.39 -4.54
C PRO A 247 -5.80 0.13 -3.13
N GLU A 248 -4.79 0.72 -2.50
CA GLU A 248 -4.88 1.39 -1.21
C GLU A 248 -4.48 2.86 -1.37
N THR A 249 -5.16 3.75 -0.65
CA THR A 249 -4.84 5.18 -0.69
C THR A 249 -3.64 5.47 0.20
N ILE A 250 -2.55 5.95 -0.40
CA ILE A 250 -1.33 6.35 0.30
C ILE A 250 -0.80 7.66 -0.28
N GLU A 251 -0.31 8.54 0.59
CA GLU A 251 0.46 9.71 0.13
C GLU A 251 1.82 9.23 -0.34
N MET A 252 2.26 9.72 -1.50
CA MET A 252 3.54 9.32 -2.06
C MET A 252 4.51 10.48 -2.04
N SER A 253 5.79 10.14 -1.98
CA SER A 253 6.87 11.12 -2.11
C SER A 253 7.38 11.14 -3.54
N LEU A 254 7.68 12.34 -4.02
CA LEU A 254 8.23 12.58 -5.34
C LEU A 254 9.63 13.18 -5.17
N GLN A 255 10.61 12.59 -5.83
CA GLN A 255 11.99 13.07 -5.82
C GLN A 255 12.31 13.67 -7.19
N GLN A 256 13.02 14.79 -7.22
CA GLN A 256 13.47 15.38 -8.47
C GLN A 256 14.88 14.88 -8.78
N GLU A 257 15.05 14.28 -9.96
CA GLU A 257 16.34 13.80 -10.48
C GLU A 257 16.60 14.47 -11.83
N GLY A 258 17.40 15.54 -11.82
CA GLY A 258 17.62 16.36 -13.02
C GLY A 258 16.32 16.97 -13.53
N ASN A 259 15.91 16.58 -14.75
CA ASN A 259 14.73 17.11 -15.44
C ASN A 259 13.46 16.29 -15.25
N PHE A 260 13.52 15.17 -14.52
CA PHE A 260 12.35 14.34 -14.26
C PHE A 260 12.09 14.21 -12.76
N TYR A 261 10.83 13.99 -12.45
CA TYR A 261 10.37 13.56 -11.16
C TYR A 261 10.24 12.04 -11.13
N ILE A 262 10.69 11.42 -10.05
CA ILE A 262 10.63 9.97 -9.86
C ILE A 262 9.89 9.63 -8.57
N THR A 263 9.06 8.58 -8.63
CA THR A 263 8.49 7.95 -7.43
C THR A 263 8.43 6.45 -7.60
N ARG A 264 8.56 5.73 -6.49
CA ARG A 264 8.49 4.27 -6.44
C ARG A 264 7.03 3.81 -6.46
N LEU A 265 6.73 2.87 -7.35
CA LEU A 265 5.43 2.22 -7.45
C LEU A 265 5.42 0.84 -6.78
N GLY A 266 6.59 0.20 -6.68
CA GLY A 266 6.74 -1.15 -6.14
C GLY A 266 6.34 -2.21 -7.17
N ASP A 267 5.60 -3.23 -6.75
CA ASP A 267 5.21 -4.33 -7.61
C ASP A 267 3.98 -4.00 -8.47
N LEU A 268 3.96 -4.49 -9.71
CA LEU A 268 2.83 -4.36 -10.63
C LEU A 268 2.17 -5.72 -10.86
N MET A 269 0.85 -5.72 -10.72
CA MET A 269 0.00 -6.90 -10.79
C MET A 269 -0.74 -6.93 -12.13
N ILE A 270 -1.17 -8.13 -12.55
CA ILE A 270 -1.89 -8.31 -13.83
C ILE A 270 -3.40 -8.05 -13.72
N ASP A 271 -3.98 -8.28 -12.55
CA ASP A 271 -5.43 -8.19 -12.32
C ASP A 271 -5.83 -6.99 -11.45
N GLU A 272 -4.86 -6.17 -11.05
CA GLU A 272 -5.09 -5.01 -10.17
C GLU A 272 -4.26 -3.83 -10.64
N GLU A 273 -4.93 -2.76 -11.06
CA GLU A 273 -4.30 -1.51 -11.49
C GLU A 273 -3.89 -0.67 -10.28
N LYS A 274 -2.69 -0.08 -10.33
CA LYS A 274 -2.31 1.03 -9.46
C LYS A 274 -2.82 2.33 -10.06
N ILE A 275 -3.60 3.08 -9.30
CA ILE A 275 -4.12 4.38 -9.72
C ILE A 275 -3.43 5.47 -8.92
N LEU A 276 -2.75 6.36 -9.62
CA LEU A 276 -2.10 7.55 -9.06
C LEU A 276 -2.90 8.79 -9.41
N LEU A 277 -2.92 9.76 -8.50
CA LEU A 277 -3.52 11.07 -8.71
C LEU A 277 -2.45 12.15 -8.45
N LEU A 278 -2.21 12.99 -9.45
CA LEU A 278 -1.27 14.10 -9.39
C LEU A 278 -2.02 15.43 -9.48
N ASN A 279 -1.56 16.44 -8.76
CA ASN A 279 -2.08 17.81 -8.85
C ASN A 279 -1.12 18.67 -9.68
N LEU A 280 -1.59 19.12 -10.83
CA LEU A 280 -0.86 19.95 -11.78
C LEU A 280 -1.42 21.38 -11.80
N TYR A 281 -0.52 22.33 -11.99
CA TYR A 281 -0.82 23.69 -12.37
C TYR A 281 -0.18 23.96 -13.72
N ILE A 282 -0.97 24.51 -14.63
CA ILE A 282 -0.58 24.77 -16.01
C ILE A 282 -0.72 26.27 -16.23
N ASP A 283 0.40 26.93 -16.49
CA ASP A 283 0.43 28.35 -16.82
C ASP A 283 -0.26 28.60 -18.16
N GLN A 284 -0.59 29.86 -18.44
CA GLN A 284 -1.29 30.24 -19.67
C GLN A 284 -0.61 29.70 -20.94
N ILE A 285 -1.38 28.97 -21.75
CA ILE A 285 -0.97 28.47 -23.07
C ILE A 285 -1.96 28.91 -24.14
N LEU A 286 -1.42 29.13 -25.35
CA LEU A 286 -2.22 29.55 -26.50
C LEU A 286 -3.26 28.49 -26.88
N PRO A 287 -4.37 28.87 -27.55
CA PRO A 287 -5.34 27.91 -28.04
C PRO A 287 -4.70 26.81 -28.91
N GLY A 288 -5.10 25.56 -28.69
CA GLY A 288 -4.54 24.38 -29.35
C GLY A 288 -4.26 23.22 -28.40
N THR A 289 -3.77 22.11 -28.94
CA THR A 289 -3.35 20.94 -28.16
C THR A 289 -1.86 21.04 -27.83
N HIS A 290 -1.52 20.85 -26.55
CA HIS A 290 -0.15 20.95 -26.06
C HIS A 290 0.19 19.75 -25.18
N THR A 291 1.39 19.20 -25.36
CA THR A 291 1.95 18.22 -24.44
C THR A 291 2.43 18.93 -23.18
N ILE A 292 1.86 18.58 -22.03
CA ILE A 292 2.15 19.20 -20.73
C ILE A 292 3.06 18.33 -19.85
N ALA A 293 3.15 17.04 -20.15
CA ALA A 293 4.09 16.15 -19.50
C ALA A 293 4.42 14.94 -20.37
N LYS A 294 5.53 14.27 -20.06
CA LYS A 294 5.90 12.96 -20.59
C LYS A 294 6.05 11.98 -19.44
N VAL A 295 5.50 10.79 -19.61
CA VAL A 295 5.46 9.74 -18.59
C VAL A 295 6.15 8.49 -19.09
N LYS A 296 6.97 7.88 -18.24
CA LYS A 296 7.54 6.54 -18.44
C LYS A 296 7.43 5.73 -17.17
N ILE A 297 7.34 4.41 -17.32
CA ILE A 297 7.46 3.47 -16.21
C ILE A 297 8.74 2.67 -16.40
N ARG A 298 9.64 2.73 -15.41
CA ARG A 298 10.80 1.86 -15.31
C ARG A 298 10.47 0.68 -14.39
N TYR A 299 10.83 -0.55 -14.75
CA TYR A 299 10.49 -1.75 -13.97
C TYR A 299 11.46 -2.91 -14.19
N ASP A 300 11.39 -3.91 -13.32
CA ASP A 300 12.12 -5.18 -13.46
C ASP A 300 11.15 -6.31 -13.85
N ASP A 301 11.60 -7.22 -14.73
CA ASP A 301 10.85 -8.41 -15.15
C ASP A 301 11.55 -9.67 -14.60
N PRO A 302 11.06 -10.23 -13.49
CA PRO A 302 11.65 -11.43 -12.89
C PRO A 302 11.60 -12.67 -13.80
N ALA A 303 10.62 -12.77 -14.72
CA ALA A 303 10.48 -13.93 -15.59
C ALA A 303 11.62 -14.02 -16.62
N SER A 304 12.05 -12.87 -17.14
CA SER A 304 13.18 -12.77 -18.06
C SER A 304 14.52 -12.49 -17.36
N GLY A 305 14.47 -12.11 -16.08
CA GLY A 305 15.64 -11.69 -15.28
C GLY A 305 16.19 -10.32 -15.67
N GLN A 306 15.49 -9.57 -16.54
CA GLN A 306 15.88 -8.25 -16.98
C GLN A 306 15.50 -7.19 -15.93
N LYS A 307 16.37 -6.20 -15.75
CA LYS A 307 16.18 -5.10 -14.81
C LYS A 307 16.24 -3.76 -15.52
N GLY A 308 15.51 -2.78 -14.98
CA GLY A 308 15.50 -1.41 -15.50
C GLY A 308 14.92 -1.29 -16.90
N LEU A 309 13.96 -2.15 -17.26
CA LEU A 309 13.19 -2.00 -18.49
C LEU A 309 12.37 -0.71 -18.42
N GLU A 310 12.20 -0.03 -19.55
CA GLU A 310 11.38 1.18 -19.65
C GLU A 310 10.25 0.97 -20.65
N THR A 311 9.10 1.56 -20.36
CA THR A 311 8.03 1.71 -21.36
C THR A 311 8.41 2.70 -22.44
N ALA A 312 7.68 2.68 -23.56
CA ALA A 312 7.65 3.83 -24.45
C ALA A 312 7.22 5.10 -23.69
N THR A 313 7.68 6.26 -24.16
CA THR A 313 7.25 7.55 -23.62
C THR A 313 5.78 7.78 -23.94
N PHE A 314 4.99 8.05 -22.90
CA PHE A 314 3.60 8.44 -23.03
C PHE A 314 3.49 9.97 -22.90
N ASN A 315 2.98 10.64 -23.92
CA ASN A 315 2.76 12.08 -23.89
C ASN A 315 1.39 12.37 -23.25
N LEU A 316 1.39 13.26 -22.27
CA LEU A 316 0.17 13.79 -21.68
C LEU A 316 -0.16 15.12 -22.36
N ASP A 317 -1.26 15.13 -23.09
CA ASP A 317 -1.73 16.31 -23.84
C ASP A 317 -2.94 16.97 -23.16
N ILE A 318 -3.07 18.27 -23.35
CA ILE A 318 -4.24 19.07 -22.93
C ILE A 318 -4.68 19.99 -24.06
N THR A 319 -5.97 20.34 -24.10
CA THR A 319 -6.52 21.26 -25.11
C THR A 319 -6.83 22.63 -24.50
N SER A 320 -6.15 23.67 -24.95
CA SER A 320 -6.47 25.06 -24.58
C SER A 320 -7.47 25.66 -25.54
N GLN A 321 -8.53 26.27 -25.02
CA GLN A 321 -9.65 26.81 -25.79
C GLN A 321 -9.83 28.30 -25.53
N ALA A 322 -10.01 29.08 -26.61
CA ALA A 322 -10.35 30.51 -26.49
C ALA A 322 -11.75 30.73 -25.91
N LEU A 323 -12.67 29.80 -26.19
CA LEU A 323 -14.00 29.72 -25.60
C LEU A 323 -14.09 28.40 -24.83
N TYR A 324 -13.85 28.47 -23.52
CA TYR A 324 -13.76 27.30 -22.67
C TYR A 324 -15.08 26.53 -22.56
N GLN A 325 -15.02 25.22 -22.79
CA GLN A 325 -16.06 24.27 -22.48
C GLN A 325 -15.48 23.12 -21.67
N SER A 326 -16.03 22.91 -20.48
CA SER A 326 -15.57 21.88 -19.55
C SER A 326 -15.86 20.48 -20.11
N GLN A 327 -14.88 19.59 -20.00
CA GLN A 327 -15.01 18.18 -20.34
C GLN A 327 -14.49 17.33 -19.17
N LEU A 328 -15.36 17.14 -18.18
CA LEU A 328 -15.04 16.43 -16.95
C LEU A 328 -14.89 14.93 -17.16
N ASP A 329 -13.92 14.32 -16.45
CA ASP A 329 -13.74 12.87 -16.40
C ASP A 329 -14.27 12.27 -15.09
N GLU A 330 -15.24 11.36 -15.19
CA GLU A 330 -15.86 10.72 -14.02
C GLU A 330 -14.91 9.81 -13.24
N GLN A 331 -13.95 9.15 -13.90
CA GLN A 331 -12.98 8.29 -13.22
C GLN A 331 -11.99 9.11 -12.42
N VAL A 332 -11.54 10.24 -12.96
CA VAL A 332 -10.71 11.20 -12.23
C VAL A 332 -11.49 11.76 -11.04
N GLN A 333 -12.77 12.10 -11.22
CA GLN A 333 -13.60 12.58 -10.12
C GLN A 333 -13.74 11.55 -8.98
N LYS A 334 -13.94 10.26 -9.31
CA LYS A 334 -13.94 9.18 -8.30
C LYS A 334 -12.60 9.08 -7.56
N SER A 335 -11.49 9.23 -8.28
CA SER A 335 -10.14 9.24 -7.69
C SER A 335 -9.92 10.44 -6.76
N ILE A 336 -10.39 11.63 -7.14
CA ILE A 336 -10.39 12.84 -6.30
C ILE A 336 -11.19 12.60 -5.02
N LEU A 337 -12.39 12.04 -5.12
CA LEU A 337 -13.23 11.75 -3.95
C LEU A 337 -12.61 10.67 -3.04
N THR A 338 -11.96 9.66 -3.63
CA THR A 338 -11.23 8.62 -2.87
C THR A 338 -10.13 9.25 -2.01
N LEU A 339 -9.31 10.13 -2.60
CA LEU A 339 -8.26 10.85 -1.89
C LEU A 339 -8.83 11.84 -0.86
N ALA A 340 -9.95 12.50 -1.18
CA ALA A 340 -10.61 13.44 -0.27
C ALA A 340 -11.11 12.73 0.99
N LYS A 341 -11.77 11.57 0.86
CA LYS A 341 -12.20 10.72 1.99
C LYS A 341 -11.01 10.41 2.90
N TYR A 342 -9.92 9.91 2.32
CA TYR A 342 -8.71 9.60 3.06
C TYR A 342 -8.17 10.82 3.83
N ARG A 343 -7.97 11.96 3.15
CA ARG A 343 -7.45 13.18 3.78
C ARG A 343 -8.38 13.73 4.87
N GLN A 344 -9.69 13.65 4.69
CA GLN A 344 -10.66 14.08 5.70
C GLN A 344 -10.54 13.24 6.98
N THR A 345 -10.37 11.92 6.87
CA THR A 345 -10.15 11.06 8.05
C THR A 345 -8.82 11.36 8.75
N GLN A 346 -7.76 11.63 8.01
CA GLN A 346 -6.47 12.05 8.57
C GLN A 346 -6.58 13.37 9.34
N ILE A 347 -7.32 14.35 8.79
CA ILE A 347 -7.59 15.61 9.50
C ILE A 347 -8.43 15.35 10.76
N ALA A 348 -9.41 14.45 10.71
CA ALA A 348 -10.20 14.08 11.88
C ALA A 348 -9.34 13.50 13.01
N GLU A 349 -8.43 12.58 12.69
CA GLU A 349 -7.48 12.01 13.65
C GLU A 349 -6.57 13.06 14.27
N GLU A 350 -6.03 13.97 13.45
CA GLU A 350 -5.20 15.09 13.93
C GLU A 350 -5.99 16.01 14.87
N LYS A 351 -7.27 16.27 14.57
CA LYS A 351 -8.17 17.03 15.45
C LYS A 351 -8.45 16.32 16.77
N LEU A 352 -8.61 14.99 16.75
CA LEU A 352 -8.74 14.21 17.98
C LEU A 352 -7.48 14.28 18.84
N LYS A 353 -6.29 14.16 18.23
CA LYS A 353 -5.00 14.33 18.93
C LYS A 353 -4.86 15.72 19.56
N GLN A 354 -5.45 16.75 18.94
CA GLN A 354 -5.51 18.13 19.46
C GLN A 354 -6.63 18.35 20.50
N GLY A 355 -7.47 17.35 20.79
CA GLY A 355 -8.62 17.45 21.70
C GLY A 355 -9.86 18.10 21.10
N ASP A 356 -9.85 18.47 19.81
CA ASP A 356 -10.97 19.11 19.10
C ASP A 356 -11.95 18.07 18.55
N ARG A 357 -12.75 17.50 19.46
CA ARG A 357 -13.74 16.45 19.14
C ARG A 357 -14.82 16.93 18.17
N ALA A 358 -15.22 18.20 18.27
CA ALA A 358 -16.25 18.77 17.42
C ALA A 358 -15.76 18.84 15.96
N ALA A 359 -14.57 19.38 15.71
CA ALA A 359 -14.00 19.42 14.37
C ALA A 359 -13.72 18.00 13.83
N ALA A 360 -13.24 17.09 14.67
CA ALA A 360 -13.04 15.70 14.27
C ALA A 360 -14.35 15.04 13.81
N ALA A 361 -15.45 15.23 14.56
CA ALA A 361 -16.76 14.73 14.17
C ALA A 361 -17.22 15.32 12.83
N THR A 362 -17.07 16.63 12.62
CA THR A 362 -17.41 17.27 11.33
C THR A 362 -16.61 16.68 10.16
N MET A 363 -15.32 16.41 10.36
CA MET A 363 -14.48 15.80 9.33
C MET A 363 -14.90 14.34 9.04
N LEU A 364 -15.23 13.55 10.06
CA LEU A 364 -15.75 12.19 9.87
C LEU A 364 -17.11 12.17 9.18
N GLN A 365 -18.03 13.10 9.50
CA GLN A 365 -19.31 13.24 8.77
C GLN A 365 -19.09 13.60 7.30
N THR A 366 -18.13 14.48 7.02
CA THR A 366 -17.78 14.85 5.64
C THR A 366 -17.23 13.64 4.90
N ALA A 367 -16.32 12.87 5.52
CA ALA A 367 -15.79 11.63 4.97
C ALA A 367 -16.88 10.58 4.74
N ALA A 368 -17.86 10.44 5.66
CA ALA A 368 -19.00 9.55 5.51
C ALA A 368 -19.86 9.93 4.28
N LYS A 369 -20.12 11.22 4.08
CA LYS A 369 -20.84 11.71 2.90
C LYS A 369 -20.07 11.44 1.61
N THR A 370 -18.74 11.63 1.61
CA THR A 370 -17.90 11.29 0.46
C THR A 370 -17.89 9.79 0.18
N ALA A 371 -17.85 8.93 1.21
CA ALA A 371 -17.97 7.49 1.06
C ALA A 371 -19.33 7.09 0.42
N LEU A 372 -20.44 7.74 0.80
CA LEU A 372 -21.73 7.53 0.15
C LEU A 372 -21.72 7.92 -1.33
N GLN A 373 -21.06 9.03 -1.70
CA GLN A 373 -20.90 9.44 -3.10
C GLN A 373 -20.09 8.42 -3.92
N LEU A 374 -19.14 7.74 -3.28
CA LEU A 374 -18.34 6.66 -3.87
C LEU A 374 -19.10 5.32 -3.91
N GLY A 375 -20.28 5.21 -3.28
CA GLY A 375 -21.03 3.97 -3.16
C GLY A 375 -20.56 3.03 -2.03
N GLU A 376 -19.63 3.48 -1.19
CA GLU A 376 -18.99 2.68 -0.13
C GLU A 376 -19.83 2.68 1.16
N LYS A 377 -20.95 1.95 1.15
CA LYS A 377 -21.91 1.94 2.27
C LYS A 377 -21.28 1.55 3.61
N ASN A 378 -20.46 0.50 3.64
CA ASN A 378 -19.81 0.03 4.87
C ASN A 378 -18.87 1.09 5.46
N ALA A 379 -18.06 1.74 4.62
CA ALA A 379 -17.18 2.83 5.06
C ALA A 379 -17.99 4.02 5.57
N ALA A 380 -19.05 4.41 4.87
CA ALA A 380 -19.95 5.48 5.30
C ALA A 380 -20.58 5.18 6.67
N THR A 381 -21.03 3.94 6.91
CA THR A 381 -21.59 3.53 8.21
C THR A 381 -20.57 3.67 9.34
N VAL A 382 -19.35 3.14 9.16
CA VAL A 382 -18.30 3.22 10.20
C VAL A 382 -17.95 4.67 10.51
N LEU A 383 -17.72 5.50 9.49
CA LEU A 383 -17.40 6.93 9.66
C LEU A 383 -18.53 7.69 10.34
N GLN A 384 -19.77 7.46 9.93
CA GLN A 384 -20.93 8.12 10.50
C GLN A 384 -21.17 7.71 11.97
N THR A 385 -21.02 6.42 12.30
CA THR A 385 -21.15 5.93 13.67
C THR A 385 -20.12 6.60 14.58
N ASN A 386 -18.85 6.64 14.17
CA ASN A 386 -17.79 7.26 14.97
C ASN A 386 -17.98 8.77 15.08
N ALA A 387 -18.45 9.44 14.03
CA ALA A 387 -18.81 10.85 14.10
C ALA A 387 -19.93 11.11 15.11
N THR A 388 -20.98 10.29 15.13
CA THR A 388 -22.10 10.42 16.07
C THR A 388 -21.64 10.21 17.52
N ARG A 389 -20.78 9.22 17.79
CA ARG A 389 -20.19 8.99 19.12
C ARG A 389 -19.47 10.22 19.64
N LEU A 390 -18.60 10.82 18.82
CA LEU A 390 -17.89 12.04 19.18
C LEU A 390 -18.84 13.21 19.46
N GLN A 391 -19.96 13.31 18.74
CA GLN A 391 -20.97 14.38 18.94
C GLN A 391 -21.73 14.26 20.25
N VAL A 392 -22.02 13.03 20.69
CA VAL A 392 -22.69 12.79 21.97
C VAL A 392 -21.73 12.81 23.16
N GLY A 393 -20.44 13.10 22.92
CA GLY A 393 -19.41 13.24 23.95
C GLY A 393 -18.67 11.96 24.31
N GLU A 394 -18.93 10.85 23.60
CA GLU A 394 -18.22 9.59 23.79
C GLU A 394 -16.78 9.66 23.23
N GLU A 395 -15.91 8.81 23.77
CA GLU A 395 -14.56 8.61 23.25
C GLU A 395 -14.54 7.44 22.27
N LEU A 396 -13.70 7.54 21.25
CA LEU A 396 -13.46 6.44 20.33
C LEU A 396 -12.42 5.50 20.95
N SER A 397 -12.69 4.19 20.92
CA SER A 397 -11.70 3.19 21.31
C SER A 397 -10.57 3.09 20.27
N GLU A 398 -9.44 2.49 20.66
CA GLU A 398 -8.34 2.19 19.71
C GLU A 398 -8.83 1.38 18.50
N GLY A 399 -9.71 0.41 18.71
CA GLY A 399 -10.33 -0.35 17.62
C GLY A 399 -11.19 0.52 16.69
N ASP A 400 -11.94 1.49 17.23
CA ASP A 400 -12.72 2.43 16.41
C ASP A 400 -11.82 3.34 15.56
N LEU A 401 -10.71 3.83 16.12
CA LEU A 401 -9.70 4.64 15.43
C LEU A 401 -9.04 3.83 14.30
N LYS A 402 -8.62 2.60 14.61
CA LYS A 402 -8.03 1.67 13.61
C LYS A 402 -8.97 1.44 12.45
N LYS A 403 -10.22 1.07 12.73
CA LYS A 403 -11.25 0.85 11.72
C LYS A 403 -11.45 2.08 10.86
N THR A 404 -11.58 3.26 11.47
CA THR A 404 -11.74 4.55 10.79
C THR A 404 -10.66 4.78 9.74
N ARG A 405 -9.40 4.50 10.10
CA ARG A 405 -8.30 4.70 9.17
C ARG A 405 -8.28 3.66 8.04
N ILE A 406 -8.52 2.39 8.35
CA ILE A 406 -8.46 1.29 7.38
C ILE A 406 -9.53 1.46 6.30
N ILE A 407 -10.77 1.73 6.70
CA ILE A 407 -11.88 1.97 5.76
C ILE A 407 -11.71 3.26 4.94
N ALA A 408 -10.84 4.17 5.39
CA ALA A 408 -10.47 5.35 4.62
C ALA A 408 -9.44 5.04 3.52
N LYS A 409 -8.48 4.12 3.77
CA LYS A 409 -7.44 3.73 2.80
C LYS A 409 -7.96 2.75 1.75
N THR A 410 -8.76 1.77 2.16
CA THR A 410 -9.13 0.64 1.31
C THR A 410 -10.48 0.88 0.66
N ARG A 411 -10.58 0.61 -0.65
CA ARG A 411 -11.89 0.31 -1.24
C ARG A 411 -12.27 -1.08 -0.79
N LEU A 412 -13.02 -1.19 0.31
CA LEU A 412 -13.62 -2.48 0.65
C LEU A 412 -14.51 -2.86 -0.53
N GLN A 413 -14.16 -3.92 -1.25
CA GLN A 413 -15.08 -4.53 -2.19
C GLN A 413 -16.37 -4.80 -1.42
N THR A 414 -17.49 -4.37 -1.99
CA THR A 414 -18.80 -4.75 -1.50
C THR A 414 -18.86 -6.27 -1.50
N ASP A 415 -19.14 -6.88 -0.35
CA ASP A 415 -19.62 -8.26 -0.30
C ASP A 415 -20.86 -8.33 -1.21
N GLU A 416 -20.72 -8.90 -2.40
CA GLU A 416 -21.84 -9.39 -3.22
C GLU A 416 -22.26 -10.78 -2.74
#